data_AF-A0A445MJ08-F1
#
_entry.id   AF-A0A445MJ08-F1
#
_cell.length_a   1.000
_cell.length_b   1.000
_cell.length_c   1.000
_cell.angle_alpha   90.00
_cell.angle_beta   90.00
_cell.angle_gamma   90.00
#
_symmetry.space_group_name_H-M   'P 1'
#
loop_
_entity.id
_entity.type
_entity.pdbx_description
1 polymer ?
#
loop_
_entity_poly.entity_id
_entity_poly.type
_entity_poly.pdbx_seq_one_letter_code
_entity_poly.pdbx_strand_id
1 'polypeptide(L)'
;LCWPHSMALNSMGQTAKFESMITVLVIENEYLHLKNGILDQSAILLSKYGYLTWMDCKTREYDIANFSELQKCQQSVGQATYKILLAFSGLKEPLMRNSGYNTRVSECREAAETLLE
;
A
#
# COMPACT_ATOMS: atom_id res chain seq x y z
N LEU A 1 -12.82 5.41 -4.67
CA LEU A 1 -13.70 5.16 -3.52
C LEU A 1 -13.20 6.01 -2.36
N CYS A 2 -13.79 7.19 -2.13
CA CYS A 2 -13.52 7.93 -0.89
C CYS A 2 -14.33 7.25 0.21
N TRP A 3 -13.66 6.48 1.07
CA TRP A 3 -14.30 5.98 2.28
C TRP A 3 -14.70 7.16 3.16
N PRO A 4 -15.87 7.16 3.83
CA PRO A 4 -16.29 8.23 4.75
C PRO A 4 -15.26 8.52 5.86
N HIS A 5 -14.44 7.52 6.23
CA HIS A 5 -13.30 7.67 7.14
C HIS A 5 -12.16 8.57 6.59
N SER A 6 -12.04 8.72 5.27
CA SER A 6 -10.99 9.52 4.61
C SER A 6 -11.07 11.00 4.97
N MET A 7 -12.26 11.55 5.26
CA MET A 7 -12.39 12.96 5.64
C MET A 7 -11.78 13.27 7.02
N ALA A 8 -11.94 12.38 8.00
CA ALA A 8 -11.31 12.53 9.32
C ALA A 8 -9.79 12.36 9.23
N LEU A 9 -9.33 11.36 8.48
CA LEU A 9 -7.90 11.08 8.26
C LEU A 9 -7.19 12.22 7.49
N ASN A 10 -7.89 12.94 6.61
CA ASN A 10 -7.33 14.08 5.88
C ASN A 10 -7.03 15.30 6.75
N SER A 11 -7.69 15.43 7.91
CA SER A 11 -7.40 16.50 8.89
C SER A 11 -6.21 16.19 9.80
N MET A 12 -5.70 14.95 9.79
CA MET A 12 -4.58 14.55 10.64
C MET A 12 -3.27 15.14 10.11
N GLY A 13 -2.45 15.66 11.03
CA GLY A 13 -1.07 16.04 10.73
C GLY A 13 -0.22 14.84 10.30
N GLN A 14 0.85 15.11 9.56
CA GLN A 14 1.79 14.12 9.02
C GLN A 14 2.26 13.11 10.08
N THR A 15 2.69 13.61 11.25
CA THR A 15 3.20 12.80 12.35
C THR A 15 2.15 11.83 12.87
N ALA A 16 0.91 12.29 13.08
CA ALA A 16 -0.19 11.46 13.56
C ALA A 16 -0.55 10.34 12.57
N LYS A 17 -0.42 10.61 11.26
CA LYS A 17 -0.60 9.57 10.22
C LYS A 17 0.47 8.49 10.32
N PHE A 18 1.74 8.86 10.48
CA PHE A 18 2.81 7.88 10.63
C PHE A 18 2.67 7.05 11.91
N GLU A 19 2.31 7.67 13.04
CA GLU A 19 2.03 6.94 14.28
C GLU A 19 0.88 5.95 14.12
N SER A 20 -0.19 6.36 13.44
CA SER A 20 -1.33 5.49 13.14
C SER A 20 -0.92 4.31 12.25
N MET A 21 -0.09 4.56 11.23
CA MET A 21 0.44 3.52 10.34
C MET A 21 1.21 2.45 11.12
N ILE A 22 2.10 2.86 12.02
CA ILE A 22 2.88 1.93 12.85
C ILE A 22 2.00 1.20 13.86
N THR A 23 1.03 1.89 14.46
CA THR A 23 0.09 1.27 15.41
C THR A 23 -0.72 0.17 14.75
N VAL A 24 -1.26 0.43 13.56
CA VAL A 24 -2.02 -0.59 12.80
C VAL A 24 -1.11 -1.74 12.38
N LEU A 25 0.12 -1.47 11.93
CA LEU A 25 1.09 -2.51 11.59
C LEU A 25 1.37 -3.45 12.78
N VAL A 26 1.57 -2.89 13.98
CA VAL A 26 1.79 -3.68 15.21
C VAL A 26 0.57 -4.53 15.53
N ILE A 27 -0.64 -3.98 15.42
CA ILE A 27 -1.87 -4.75 15.64
C ILE A 27 -1.96 -5.92 14.65
N GLU A 28 -1.69 -5.69 13.37
CA GLU A 28 -1.76 -6.74 12.35
C GLU A 28 -0.70 -7.85 12.57
N ASN A 29 0.53 -7.46 12.92
CA ASN A 29 1.62 -8.41 13.15
C ASN A 29 1.45 -9.18 14.46
N GLU A 30 1.17 -8.48 15.57
CA GLU A 30 1.20 -9.06 16.91
C GLU A 30 -0.14 -9.71 17.31
N TYR A 31 -1.27 -9.10 16.92
CA TYR A 31 -2.59 -9.57 17.33
C TYR A 31 -3.28 -10.41 16.25
N LEU A 32 -3.15 -10.03 14.97
CA LEU A 32 -3.75 -10.78 13.86
C LEU A 32 -2.81 -11.82 13.25
N HIS A 33 -1.55 -11.85 13.71
CA HIS A 33 -0.49 -12.75 13.23
C HIS A 33 -0.28 -12.70 11.70
N LEU A 34 -0.51 -11.55 11.08
CA LEU A 34 -0.25 -11.32 9.66
C LEU A 34 1.04 -10.53 9.51
N LYS A 35 2.09 -11.16 8.97
CA LYS A 35 3.43 -10.56 8.88
C LYS A 35 3.59 -9.58 7.71
N ASN A 36 2.61 -8.70 7.51
CA ASN A 36 2.57 -7.77 6.38
C ASN A 36 3.44 -6.54 6.59
N GLY A 37 3.67 -5.82 5.49
CA GLY A 37 4.35 -4.52 5.48
C GLY A 37 3.40 -3.34 5.65
N ILE A 38 3.90 -2.14 5.34
CA ILE A 38 3.22 -0.86 5.57
C ILE A 38 2.35 -0.36 4.39
N LEU A 39 2.22 -1.14 3.32
CA LEU A 39 1.67 -0.66 2.05
C LEU A 39 0.18 -0.32 2.17
N ASP A 40 -0.63 -1.18 2.78
CA ASP A 40 -2.09 -0.96 2.86
C ASP A 40 -2.42 0.24 3.74
N GLN A 41 -1.76 0.33 4.90
CA GLN A 41 -1.94 1.40 5.88
C GLN A 41 -1.45 2.74 5.29
N SER A 42 -0.32 2.76 4.58
CA SER A 42 0.16 3.97 3.89
C SER A 42 -0.78 4.41 2.77
N ALA A 43 -1.30 3.49 1.96
CA ALA A 43 -2.27 3.80 0.92
C ALA A 43 -3.57 4.38 1.50
N ILE A 44 -4.02 3.89 2.66
CA ILE A 44 -5.22 4.41 3.34
C ILE A 44 -4.99 5.83 3.89
N LEU A 45 -3.83 6.09 4.50
CA LEU A 45 -3.57 7.33 5.24
C LEU A 45 -3.00 8.47 4.39
N LEU A 46 -2.22 8.14 3.36
CA LEU A 46 -1.43 9.09 2.58
C LEU A 46 -2.00 9.32 1.16
N SER A 47 -2.99 8.54 0.73
CA SER A 47 -3.57 8.70 -0.60
C SER A 47 -4.33 10.03 -0.74
N LYS A 48 -4.36 10.50 -1.99
CA LYS A 48 -5.11 11.69 -2.40
C LYS A 48 -5.89 11.37 -3.67
N TYR A 49 -7.14 11.81 -3.73
CA TYR A 49 -7.97 11.60 -4.91
C TYR A 49 -7.31 12.15 -6.18
N GLY A 50 -7.21 11.32 -7.22
CA GLY A 50 -6.59 11.68 -8.49
C GLY A 50 -5.05 11.58 -8.52
N TYR A 51 -4.42 11.11 -7.44
CA TYR A 51 -2.99 10.92 -7.34
C TYR A 51 -2.66 9.45 -7.06
N LEU A 52 -1.50 9.02 -7.52
CA LEU A 52 -0.85 7.78 -7.11
C LEU A 52 0.12 8.09 -5.98
N THR A 53 0.18 7.20 -4.99
CA THR A 53 1.14 7.29 -3.90
C THR A 53 2.36 6.44 -4.25
N TRP A 54 3.53 7.07 -4.26
CA TRP A 54 4.81 6.39 -4.25
C TRP A 54 5.30 6.29 -2.80
N MET A 55 5.80 5.14 -2.39
CA MET A 55 6.18 4.86 -1.01
C MET A 55 7.48 4.06 -0.97
N ASP A 56 8.52 4.64 -0.38
CA ASP A 56 9.73 3.90 0.01
C ASP A 56 9.45 3.16 1.31
N CYS A 57 9.35 1.83 1.23
CA CYS A 57 9.02 1.01 2.40
C CYS A 57 10.17 0.91 3.43
N LYS A 58 11.40 1.27 3.05
CA LYS A 58 12.58 1.22 3.91
C LYS A 58 12.75 2.54 4.66
N THR A 59 12.78 3.66 3.95
CA THR A 59 12.97 5.00 4.55
C THR A 59 11.66 5.59 5.08
N ARG A 60 10.52 5.08 4.60
CA ARG A 60 9.17 5.59 4.86
C ARG A 60 8.90 6.96 4.24
N GLU A 61 9.76 7.39 3.34
CA GLU A 61 9.51 8.55 2.50
C GLU A 61 8.43 8.22 1.48
N TYR A 62 7.63 9.22 1.11
CA TYR A 62 6.54 9.04 0.17
C TYR A 62 6.38 10.29 -0.68
N ASP A 63 5.80 10.11 -1.86
CA ASP A 63 5.46 11.20 -2.76
C ASP A 63 4.10 10.92 -3.44
N ILE A 64 3.50 11.95 -4.03
CA ILE A 64 2.22 11.88 -4.71
C ILE A 64 2.35 12.33 -6.16
N ALA A 65 2.10 11.42 -7.10
CA ALA A 65 2.15 11.70 -8.52
C ALA A 65 0.74 11.92 -9.08
N ASN A 66 0.50 13.02 -9.79
CA ASN A 66 -0.80 13.29 -10.39
C ASN A 66 -1.08 12.29 -11.52
N PHE A 67 -2.17 11.53 -11.39
CA PHE A 67 -2.51 10.47 -12.34
C PHE A 67 -2.79 11.01 -13.75
N SER A 68 -3.37 12.20 -13.86
CA SER A 68 -3.69 12.82 -15.16
C SER A 68 -2.43 13.36 -15.85
N GLU A 69 -1.45 13.84 -15.10
CA GLU A 69 -0.17 14.31 -15.65
C GLU A 69 0.68 13.15 -16.12
N LEU A 70 0.75 12.06 -15.34
CA LEU A 70 1.43 10.83 -15.74
C LEU A 70 0.90 10.27 -17.07
N GLN A 71 -0.42 10.31 -17.27
CA GLN A 71 -1.02 9.88 -18.53
C GLN A 71 -0.58 10.76 -19.71
N LYS A 72 -0.42 12.08 -19.52
CA LYS A 72 0.04 13.01 -20.57
C LYS A 72 1.51 12.79 -20.93
N CYS A 73 2.38 12.57 -19.94
CA CYS A 73 3.82 12.36 -20.17
C CYS A 73 4.13 11.06 -20.94
N GLN A 74 3.23 10.08 -20.90
CA GLN A 74 3.36 8.82 -21.62
C GLN A 74 2.72 8.84 -23.02
N GLN A 75 2.08 9.95 -23.41
CA GLN A 75 1.43 10.08 -24.71
C GLN A 75 2.42 10.54 -25.77
N SER A 76 2.80 9.61 -26.66
CA SER A 76 3.08 10.00 -28.04
C SER A 76 1.79 10.48 -28.71
N VAL A 77 1.89 11.36 -29.71
CA VAL A 77 0.75 11.98 -30.39
C VAL A 77 -0.26 10.90 -30.83
N GLY A 78 -1.44 10.89 -30.20
CA GLY A 78 -2.56 10.00 -30.55
C GLY A 78 -2.89 8.85 -29.58
N GLN A 79 -2.18 8.70 -28.47
CA GLN A 79 -2.43 7.58 -27.54
C GLN A 79 -3.55 7.86 -26.53
N ALA A 80 -4.52 6.95 -26.41
CA ALA A 80 -5.70 7.10 -25.55
C ALA A 80 -5.37 7.01 -24.05
N THR A 81 -6.08 7.78 -23.23
CA THR A 81 -6.08 7.67 -21.76
C THR A 81 -6.46 6.25 -21.33
N TYR A 82 -5.72 5.65 -20.39
CA TYR A 82 -6.06 4.34 -19.85
C TYR A 82 -6.86 4.47 -18.54
N LYS A 83 -7.70 3.46 -18.28
CA LYS A 83 -8.48 3.35 -17.05
C LYS A 83 -8.01 2.11 -16.28
N ILE A 84 -8.05 2.20 -14.95
CA ILE A 84 -7.76 1.05 -14.08
C ILE A 84 -9.08 0.30 -13.87
N LEU A 85 -9.13 -0.95 -14.32
CA LEU A 85 -10.25 -1.86 -14.06
C LEU A 85 -9.89 -2.75 -12.86
N LEU A 86 -10.71 -2.72 -11.81
CA LEU A 86 -10.62 -3.65 -10.70
C LEU A 86 -11.60 -4.81 -10.95
N ALA A 87 -11.08 -6.01 -11.19
CA ALA A 87 -11.87 -7.22 -11.34
C ALA A 87 -11.74 -8.10 -10.09
N PHE A 88 -12.85 -8.38 -9.42
CA PHE A 88 -12.88 -9.23 -8.24
C PHE A 88 -13.11 -10.69 -8.63
N SER A 89 -12.26 -11.60 -8.16
CA SER A 89 -12.27 -13.03 -8.53
C SER A 89 -13.44 -13.83 -7.93
N GLY A 90 -14.12 -13.30 -6.92
CA GLY A 90 -15.16 -14.02 -6.17
C GLY A 90 -14.65 -14.83 -4.98
N LEU A 91 -13.32 -15.04 -4.86
CA LEU A 91 -12.70 -15.72 -3.72
C LEU A 91 -12.64 -14.81 -2.50
N LYS A 92 -12.92 -15.35 -1.31
CA LYS A 92 -13.02 -14.60 -0.04
C LYS A 92 -12.17 -15.20 1.09
N GLU A 93 -11.21 -16.05 0.77
CA GLU A 93 -10.35 -16.68 1.77
C GLU A 93 -9.50 -15.63 2.50
N PRO A 94 -9.55 -15.58 3.84
CA PRO A 94 -8.81 -14.57 4.60
C PRO A 94 -7.32 -14.90 4.61
N LEU A 95 -6.47 -13.87 4.46
CA LEU A 95 -5.01 -14.04 4.46
C LEU A 95 -4.47 -14.67 5.75
N MET A 96 -5.16 -14.48 6.88
CA MET A 96 -4.76 -15.06 8.17
C MET A 96 -4.89 -16.59 8.22
N ARG A 97 -5.72 -17.20 7.37
CA ARG A 97 -5.99 -18.64 7.39
C ARG A 97 -5.37 -19.32 6.18
N ASN A 98 -4.24 -20.00 6.39
CA ASN A 98 -3.61 -20.90 5.41
C ASN A 98 -3.31 -20.28 4.01
N SER A 99 -3.16 -18.96 3.92
CA SER A 99 -2.88 -18.28 2.64
C SER A 99 -1.45 -18.48 2.12
N GLY A 100 -0.55 -18.99 2.98
CA GLY A 100 0.88 -19.06 2.68
C GLY A 100 1.62 -17.71 2.77
N TYR A 101 0.93 -16.61 3.11
CA TYR A 101 1.53 -15.27 3.15
C TYR A 101 2.77 -15.22 4.06
N ASN A 102 2.63 -15.61 5.33
CA ASN A 102 3.73 -15.59 6.28
C ASN A 102 4.88 -16.54 5.89
N THR A 103 4.56 -17.64 5.19
CA THR A 103 5.57 -18.55 4.64
C THR A 103 6.40 -17.85 3.56
N ARG A 104 5.77 -17.08 2.67
CA ARG A 104 6.50 -16.27 1.68
C ARG A 104 7.38 -15.22 2.34
N VAL A 105 6.92 -14.60 3.43
CA VAL A 105 7.74 -13.66 4.21
C VAL A 105 9.00 -14.33 4.77
N SER A 106 8.88 -15.54 5.33
CA SER A 106 10.05 -16.28 5.82
C SER A 106 10.99 -16.70 4.69
N GLU A 107 10.46 -17.18 3.56
CA GLU A 107 11.27 -17.58 2.40
C GLU A 107 12.08 -16.41 1.83
N CYS A 108 11.46 -15.23 1.69
CA CYS A 108 12.16 -14.03 1.22
C CYS A 108 13.25 -13.58 2.19
N ARG A 109 13.00 -13.71 3.50
CA ARG A 109 13.98 -13.37 4.53
C ARG A 109 15.19 -14.30 4.46
N GLU A 110 14.96 -15.61 4.40
CA GLU A 110 16.01 -16.63 4.28
C GLU A 110 16.85 -16.38 3.03
N ALA A 111 16.20 -16.15 1.88
CA ALA A 111 16.91 -15.84 0.64
C ALA A 111 17.77 -14.57 0.74
N ALA A 112 17.29 -13.53 1.42
CA ALA A 112 18.07 -12.31 1.64
C ALA A 112 19.25 -12.54 2.58
N GLU A 113 19.07 -13.34 3.63
CA GLU A 113 20.15 -13.73 4.55
C GLU A 113 21.25 -14.50 3.79
N THR A 114 20.89 -15.46 2.93
CA THR A 114 21.85 -16.18 2.08
C THR A 114 22.61 -15.27 1.10
N LEU A 115 21.99 -14.21 0.59
CA LEU A 115 22.65 -13.26 -0.33
C LEU A 115 23.62 -12.30 0.37
N LEU A 116 23.55 -12.20 1.70
CA LEU A 116 24.39 -11.32 2.52
C LEU A 116 25.58 -12.04 3.18
N GLU A 117 25.66 -13.37 3.04
CA GLU A 117 26.81 -14.22 3.40
C GLU A 117 27.94 -14.15 2.35
#